data_AF-A0A239K1R2-F1
#
_entry.id   AF-A0A239K1R2-F1
#
_cell.length_a   1.000
_cell.length_b   1.000
_cell.length_c   1.000
_cell.angle_alpha   90.00
_cell.angle_beta   90.00
_cell.angle_gamma   90.00
#
_symmetry.space_group_name_H-M   'P 1'
#
loop_
_entity.id
_entity.type
_entity.pdbx_description
1 polymer ?
#
loop_
_entity_poly.entity_id
_entity_poly.type
_entity_poly.pdbx_seq_one_letter_code
_entity_poly.pdbx_strand_id
1 'polypeptide(L)'
;MIESGSGAVQEKLEALRRRYHAGLPGRLAQIKAAAERCQAMQPEDVETLHRLLHSLAGSAGVYGMPELGAEARRLEVVLKQVKPGGHAAIPPALREEIASFVVRWSSDRP
;
A
#
# COMPACT_ATOMS: atom_id res chain seq x y z
N MET A 1 8.29 -8.09 -41.31
CA MET A 1 7.33 -8.67 -40.34
C MET A 1 8.05 -8.86 -39.02
N ILE A 2 8.11 -7.82 -38.17
CA ILE A 2 8.70 -7.91 -36.83
C ILE A 2 7.86 -7.04 -35.87
N GLU A 3 6.59 -7.38 -35.67
CA GLU A 3 5.71 -6.61 -34.75
C GLU A 3 4.92 -7.49 -33.75
N SER A 4 5.17 -8.80 -33.70
CA SER A 4 4.40 -9.71 -32.84
C SER A 4 4.89 -9.78 -31.39
N GLY A 5 6.05 -9.22 -31.05
CA GLY A 5 6.63 -9.30 -29.70
C GLY A 5 6.09 -8.26 -28.71
N SER A 6 5.78 -7.04 -29.17
CA SER A 6 5.38 -5.93 -28.29
C SER A 6 3.92 -6.05 -27.82
N GLY A 7 3.03 -6.57 -28.65
CA GLY A 7 1.61 -6.74 -28.32
C GLY A 7 1.38 -7.79 -27.23
N ALA A 8 2.04 -8.95 -27.31
CA ALA A 8 1.90 -10.02 -26.32
C ALA A 8 2.45 -9.63 -24.93
N VAL A 9 3.53 -8.82 -24.89
CA VAL A 9 4.07 -8.27 -23.64
C VAL A 9 3.09 -7.26 -23.03
N GLN A 10 2.50 -6.38 -23.85
CA GLN A 10 1.53 -5.40 -23.40
C GLN A 10 0.27 -6.06 -22.84
N GLU A 11 -0.28 -7.07 -23.51
CA GLU A 11 -1.47 -7.79 -23.06
C GLU A 11 -1.24 -8.53 -21.73
N LYS A 12 -0.04 -9.11 -21.57
CA LYS A 12 0.36 -9.74 -20.30
C LYS A 12 0.50 -8.71 -19.18
N LEU A 13 1.05 -7.53 -19.47
CA LEU A 13 1.15 -6.43 -18.50
C LEU A 13 -0.23 -5.93 -18.08
N GLU A 14 -1.14 -5.74 -19.03
CA GLU A 14 -2.53 -5.36 -18.75
C GLU A 14 -3.27 -6.41 -17.90
N ALA A 15 -3.06 -7.70 -18.18
CA ALA A 15 -3.63 -8.77 -17.36
C ALA A 15 -3.11 -8.72 -15.91
N LEU A 16 -1.82 -8.40 -15.71
CA LEU A 16 -1.25 -8.20 -14.39
C LEU A 16 -1.83 -6.96 -13.70
N ARG A 17 -2.00 -5.85 -14.42
CA ARG A 17 -2.65 -4.63 -13.91
C ARG A 17 -4.07 -4.93 -13.46
N ARG A 18 -4.89 -5.60 -14.28
CA ARG A 18 -6.26 -5.98 -13.92
C ARG A 18 -6.31 -6.80 -12.64
N ARG A 19 -5.43 -7.79 -12.49
CA ARG A 19 -5.31 -8.59 -11.25
C ARG A 19 -4.89 -7.75 -10.05
N TYR A 20 -3.98 -6.81 -10.26
CA TYR A 20 -3.53 -5.89 -9.22
C TYR A 20 -4.68 -5.00 -8.74
N HIS A 21 -5.43 -4.37 -9.64
CA HIS A 21 -6.60 -3.54 -9.32
C HIS A 21 -7.68 -4.35 -8.61
N ALA A 22 -7.98 -5.57 -9.08
CA ALA A 22 -8.95 -6.45 -8.41
C ALA A 22 -8.54 -6.80 -6.96
N GLY A 23 -7.24 -6.94 -6.70
CA GLY A 23 -6.71 -7.22 -5.36
C GLY A 23 -6.44 -5.99 -4.49
N LEU A 24 -6.48 -4.78 -5.06
CA LEU A 24 -6.15 -3.54 -4.36
C LEU A 24 -7.08 -3.26 -3.17
N PRO A 25 -8.43 -3.37 -3.29
CA PRO A 25 -9.31 -3.14 -2.15
C PRO A 25 -9.01 -4.07 -0.96
N GLY A 26 -8.67 -5.33 -1.23
CA GLY A 26 -8.27 -6.29 -0.19
C GLY A 26 -6.97 -5.87 0.52
N ARG A 27 -5.98 -5.38 -0.23
CA ARG A 27 -4.72 -4.86 0.36
C ARG A 27 -4.96 -3.60 1.19
N LEU A 28 -5.79 -2.68 0.71
CA LEU A 28 -6.14 -1.47 1.46
C LEU A 28 -6.90 -1.81 2.76
N ALA A 29 -7.81 -2.78 2.72
CA ALA A 29 -8.49 -3.27 3.92
C ALA A 29 -7.51 -3.89 4.93
N GLN A 30 -6.51 -4.65 4.46
CA GLN A 30 -5.44 -5.18 5.32
C GLN A 30 -4.63 -4.07 5.98
N ILE A 31 -4.28 -3.01 5.24
CA ILE A 31 -3.56 -1.84 5.77
C ILE A 31 -4.39 -1.15 6.86
N LYS A 32 -5.68 -0.91 6.60
CA LYS A 32 -6.59 -0.31 7.59
C LYS A 32 -6.65 -1.15 8.88
N ALA A 33 -6.86 -2.46 8.75
CA ALA A 33 -6.96 -3.36 9.89
C ALA A 33 -5.63 -3.49 10.66
N ALA A 34 -4.48 -3.38 9.99
CA ALA A 34 -3.18 -3.35 10.66
C ALA A 34 -2.97 -2.03 11.43
N ALA A 35 -3.33 -0.89 10.82
CA ALA A 35 -3.25 0.42 11.49
C ALA A 35 -4.18 0.52 12.71
N GLU A 36 -5.36 -0.11 12.67
CA GLU A 36 -6.27 -0.20 13.82
C GLU A 36 -5.69 -1.05 14.96
N ARG A 37 -4.97 -2.13 14.64
CA ARG A 37 -4.33 -3.01 15.63
C ARG A 37 -3.10 -2.38 16.30
N CYS A 38 -2.39 -1.49 15.61
CA CYS A 38 -1.29 -0.69 16.15
C CYS A 38 -1.70 0.30 17.28
N GLN A 39 -2.94 0.20 17.79
CA GLN A 39 -3.38 0.85 19.03
C GLN A 39 -2.91 0.11 20.28
N ALA A 40 -2.78 -1.22 20.22
CA ALA A 40 -2.28 -2.04 21.30
C ALA A 40 -0.76 -2.24 21.15
N MET A 41 -0.05 -2.34 22.27
CA MET A 41 1.42 -2.34 22.34
C MET A 41 2.11 -3.59 21.76
N GLN A 42 1.84 -3.96 20.50
CA GLN A 42 2.42 -5.12 19.84
C GLN A 42 3.33 -4.66 18.69
N PRO A 43 4.66 -4.78 18.84
CA PRO A 43 5.64 -4.46 17.79
C PRO A 43 5.35 -5.15 16.44
N GLU A 44 4.76 -6.33 16.48
CA GLU A 44 4.44 -7.17 15.32
C GLU A 44 3.39 -6.53 14.41
N ASP A 45 2.45 -5.76 14.97
CA ASP A 45 1.42 -5.05 14.20
C ASP A 45 2.04 -3.88 13.41
N VAL A 46 3.00 -3.17 14.01
CA VAL A 46 3.74 -2.07 13.36
C VAL A 46 4.61 -2.61 12.23
N GLU A 47 5.30 -3.73 12.46
CA GLU A 47 6.08 -4.41 11.42
C GLU A 47 5.19 -4.89 10.27
N THR A 48 4.02 -5.46 10.60
CA THR A 48 3.04 -5.90 9.61
C THR A 48 2.55 -4.73 8.75
N LEU A 49 2.19 -3.61 9.37
CA LEU A 49 1.77 -2.40 8.67
C LEU A 49 2.88 -1.87 7.76
N HIS A 50 4.12 -1.82 8.26
CA HIS A 50 5.28 -1.40 7.48
C HIS A 50 5.48 -2.27 6.25
N ARG A 51 5.41 -3.61 6.38
CA ARG A 51 5.54 -4.53 5.24
C ARG A 51 4.43 -4.34 4.21
N LEU A 52 3.19 -4.09 4.65
CA LEU A 52 2.07 -3.85 3.74
C LEU A 52 2.26 -2.54 2.94
N LEU A 53 2.66 -1.45 3.62
CA LEU A 53 2.96 -0.17 2.96
C LEU A 53 4.15 -0.28 2.01
N HIS A 54 5.22 -0.97 2.42
CA HIS A 54 6.39 -1.23 1.59
C HIS A 54 6.03 -2.00 0.30
N SER A 55 5.25 -3.08 0.43
CA SER A 55 4.79 -3.87 -0.70
C SER A 55 3.92 -3.04 -1.65
N LEU A 56 3.02 -2.21 -1.10
CA LEU A 56 2.17 -1.34 -1.89
C LEU A 56 3.00 -0.28 -2.65
N ALA A 57 3.94 0.37 -1.96
CA ALA A 57 4.85 1.35 -2.53
C ALA A 57 5.69 0.78 -3.68
N GLY A 58 6.25 -0.43 -3.49
CA GLY A 58 7.10 -1.09 -4.48
C GLY A 58 6.34 -1.65 -5.69
N SER A 59 5.08 -2.06 -5.50
CA SER A 59 4.28 -2.69 -6.57
C SER A 59 3.45 -1.71 -7.39
N ALA A 60 2.93 -0.64 -6.79
CA ALA A 60 1.96 0.25 -7.44
C ALA A 60 2.50 0.92 -8.71
N GLY A 61 3.79 1.32 -8.73
CA GLY A 61 4.43 1.91 -9.91
C GLY A 61 4.49 0.96 -11.12
N VAL A 62 4.76 -0.34 -10.89
CA VAL A 62 4.81 -1.36 -11.94
C VAL A 62 3.45 -1.56 -12.60
N TYR A 63 2.38 -1.40 -11.82
CA TYR A 63 1.00 -1.62 -12.28
C TYR A 63 0.29 -0.34 -12.75
N GLY A 64 1.00 0.77 -12.94
CA GLY A 64 0.43 1.99 -13.50
C GLY A 64 -0.29 2.88 -12.47
N MET A 65 -0.01 2.70 -11.18
CA MET A 65 -0.52 3.53 -10.08
C MET A 65 0.62 4.25 -9.34
N PRO A 66 1.43 5.10 -10.02
CA PRO A 66 2.59 5.73 -9.40
C PRO A 66 2.24 6.64 -8.21
N GLU A 67 1.08 7.30 -8.25
CA GLU A 67 0.61 8.18 -7.18
C GLU A 67 0.27 7.41 -5.90
N LEU A 68 -0.44 6.27 -6.04
CA LEU A 68 -0.71 5.34 -4.95
C LEU A 68 0.61 4.87 -4.30
N GLY A 69 1.59 4.50 -5.14
CA GLY A 69 2.90 4.04 -4.67
C GLY A 69 3.68 5.13 -3.93
N ALA A 70 3.70 6.35 -4.48
CA ALA A 70 4.36 7.49 -3.87
C ALA A 70 3.76 7.83 -2.49
N GLU A 71 2.44 7.72 -2.36
CA GLU A 71 1.76 7.99 -1.12
C GLU A 71 1.93 6.88 -0.07
N ALA A 72 1.84 5.62 -0.48
CA ALA A 72 2.19 4.49 0.38
C ALA A 72 3.63 4.61 0.90
N ARG A 73 4.56 5.07 0.04
CA ARG A 73 5.96 5.33 0.42
C ARG A 73 6.09 6.46 1.45
N ARG A 74 5.30 7.53 1.34
CA ARG A 74 5.29 8.59 2.36
C ARG A 74 4.88 8.03 3.72
N LEU A 75 3.78 7.29 3.76
CA LEU A 75 3.27 6.64 4.98
C LEU A 75 4.29 5.64 5.57
N GLU A 76 4.96 4.85 4.72
CA GLU A 76 6.02 3.93 5.13
C GLU A 76 7.19 4.66 5.81
N VAL A 77 7.63 5.79 5.25
CA VAL A 77 8.73 6.60 5.81
C VAL A 77 8.34 7.20 7.16
N VAL A 78 7.13 7.74 7.29
CA VAL A 78 6.63 8.29 8.56
C VAL A 78 6.53 7.17 9.61
N LEU A 79 6.01 6.00 9.22
CA LEU A 79 5.92 4.84 10.11
C LEU A 79 7.29 4.39 10.62
N LYS A 80 8.33 4.40 9.76
CA LYS A 80 9.70 4.04 10.14
C LYS A 80 10.33 5.01 11.16
N GLN A 81 9.86 6.26 11.22
CA GLN A 81 10.31 7.25 12.21
C GLN A 81 9.71 7.02 13.59
N VAL A 82 8.66 6.20 13.71
CA VAL A 82 8.12 5.73 14.99
C VAL A 82 9.12 4.73 15.57
N LYS A 83 10.12 5.23 16.30
CA LYS A 83 11.15 4.40 16.94
C LYS A 83 10.54 3.46 17.99
N PRO A 84 11.01 2.22 18.11
CA PRO A 84 10.82 1.40 19.31
C PRO A 84 11.67 2.00 20.45
N GLY A 85 11.17 3.07 21.06
CA GLY A 85 11.88 3.84 22.09
C GLY A 85 10.96 4.41 23.17
N GLY A 86 9.74 3.89 23.31
CA GLY A 86 8.85 4.23 24.42
C GLY A 86 7.35 4.14 24.11
N HIS A 87 6.96 4.14 22.84
CA HIS A 87 5.56 4.02 22.45
C HIS A 87 5.43 2.98 21.32
N ALA A 88 5.04 1.76 21.68
CA ALA A 88 4.75 0.65 20.76
C ALA A 88 3.45 0.85 19.95
N ALA A 89 2.90 2.06 19.93
CA ALA A 89 1.68 2.43 19.25
C ALA A 89 1.98 3.56 18.26
N ILE A 90 1.39 3.47 17.07
CA ILE A 90 1.51 4.55 16.08
C ILE A 90 0.67 5.76 16.52
N PRO A 91 1.11 7.00 16.24
CA PRO A 91 0.36 8.20 16.60
C PRO A 91 -1.07 8.18 16.03
N PRO A 92 -2.09 8.67 16.76
CA PRO A 92 -3.45 8.77 16.26
C PRO A 92 -3.56 9.51 14.91
N ALA A 93 -2.80 10.59 14.74
CA ALA A 93 -2.74 11.34 13.48
C ALA A 93 -2.31 10.49 12.29
N LEU A 94 -1.30 9.61 12.47
CA LEU A 94 -0.85 8.70 11.41
C LEU A 94 -1.91 7.65 11.08
N ARG A 95 -2.69 7.19 12.07
CA ARG A 95 -3.81 6.26 11.83
C ARG A 95 -4.92 6.91 11.01
N GLU A 96 -5.28 8.14 11.35
CA GLU A 96 -6.28 8.90 10.61
C GLU A 96 -5.81 9.14 9.16
N GLU A 97 -4.54 9.48 8.98
CA GLU A 97 -3.95 9.63 7.64
C GLU A 97 -4.02 8.32 6.82
N ILE A 98 -3.69 7.18 7.44
CA ILE A 98 -3.82 5.86 6.80
C ILE A 98 -5.30 5.54 6.49
N ALA A 99 -6.23 5.90 7.36
CA ALA A 99 -7.66 5.69 7.13
C ALA A 99 -8.15 6.54 5.94
N SER A 100 -7.77 7.82 5.87
CA SER A 100 -8.08 8.70 4.74
C SER A 100 -7.45 8.20 3.44
N PHE A 101 -6.21 7.71 3.50
CA PHE A 101 -5.55 7.06 2.36
C PHE A 101 -6.37 5.88 1.84
N VAL A 102 -6.79 4.97 2.72
CA VAL A 102 -7.60 3.80 2.35
C VAL A 102 -8.94 4.20 1.76
N VAL A 103 -9.64 5.17 2.35
CA VAL A 103 -10.94 5.64 1.84
C VAL A 103 -10.78 6.22 0.44
N ARG A 104 -9.80 7.13 0.23
CA ARG A 104 -9.57 7.72 -1.09
C ARG A 104 -9.32 6.64 -2.13
N TRP A 105 -8.38 5.73 -1.90
CA TRP A 105 -7.99 4.73 -2.90
C TRP A 105 -8.97 3.55 -3.04
N SER A 106 -9.92 3.41 -2.12
CA SER A 106 -11.04 2.46 -2.29
C SER A 106 -12.16 3.04 -3.15
N SER A 107 -12.34 4.37 -3.11
CA SER A 107 -13.32 5.11 -3.90
C SER A 107 -12.80 5.48 -5.29
N ASP A 108 -11.50 5.73 -5.41
CA ASP A 108 -10.82 6.05 -6.65
C ASP A 108 -10.51 4.76 -7.41
N ARG A 109 -11.54 4.23 -8.10
CA ARG A 109 -11.37 3.13 -9.05
C ARG A 109 -10.85 3.73 -10.36
N PRO A 110 -9.65 3.36 -10.82
CA PRO A 110 -9.19 3.70 -12.16
C PRO A 110 -10.02 2.98 -13.23
#